data_AF-A0A3S4LG87-F1
#
_entry.id   AF-A0A3S4LG87-F1
#
_cell.length_a   1.000
_cell.length_b   1.000
_cell.length_c   1.000
_cell.angle_alpha   90.00
_cell.angle_beta   90.00
_cell.angle_gamma   90.00
#
_symmetry.space_group_name_H-M   'P 1'
#
loop_
_entity.id
_entity.type
_entity.pdbx_description
1 polymer ?
#
loop_
_entity_poly.entity_id
_entity_poly.type
_entity_poly.pdbx_seq_one_letter_code
_entity_poly.pdbx_strand_id
1 'polypeptide(L)' 'MVEALAGRIAKSGKLAGADLVEFNPDYDIDSHGAKAAARLAWSLSRHLRR' A
#
# COMPACT_ATOMS: atom_id res chain seq x y z
N MET A 1 2.40 -4.43 10.01
CA MET A 1 3.85 -4.25 9.76
C MET A 1 4.11 -3.48 8.47
N VAL A 2 3.64 -3.97 7.30
CA VAL A 2 3.83 -3.30 5.99
C VAL A 2 3.26 -1.88 5.92
N GLU A 3 2.02 -1.65 6.37
CA GLU A 3 1.40 -0.30 6.33
C GLU A 3 2.18 0.74 7.15
N ALA A 4 2.72 0.36 8.31
CA ALA A 4 3.51 1.25 9.15
C ALA A 4 4.84 1.64 8.47
N LEU A 5 5.53 0.69 7.84
CA LEU A 5 6.76 0.95 7.10
C LEU A 5 6.50 1.83 5.88
N ALA A 6 5.50 1.50 5.07
CA ALA A 6 5.07 2.28 3.91
C ALA A 6 4.74 3.72 4.33
N GLY A 7 4.04 3.91 5.46
CA GLY A 7 3.76 5.22 6.03
C GLY A 7 5.00 6.01 6.44
N ARG A 8 6.03 5.36 7.00
CA ARG A 8 7.31 6.03 7.33
C ARG A 8 8.07 6.46 6.08
N ILE A 9 8.10 5.62 5.05
CA ILE A 9 8.74 5.95 3.77
C ILE A 9 8.00 7.12 3.11
N ALA A 10 6.68 7.09 3.05
CA ALA A 10 5.87 8.15 2.47
C ALA A 10 6.08 9.51 3.19
N LYS A 11 6.12 9.50 4.52
CA LYS A 11 6.38 10.71 5.34
C LYS A 11 7.80 11.27 5.19
N SER A 12 8.75 10.49 4.68
CA SER A 12 10.12 10.96 4.48
C SER A 12 10.26 11.95 3.31
N GLY A 13 9.24 12.05 2.45
CA GLY A 13 9.29 12.87 1.23
C GLY A 13 10.13 12.26 0.09
N LYS A 14 10.68 11.06 0.28
CA LYS A 14 11.54 10.38 -0.71
C LYS A 14 10.79 9.35 -1.57
N LEU A 15 9.49 9.18 -1.34
CA LEU A 15 8.67 8.23 -2.08
C LEU A 15 8.34 8.80 -3.47
N ALA A 16 8.94 8.25 -4.52
CA ALA A 16 8.65 8.61 -5.90
C ALA A 16 7.54 7.74 -6.54
N GLY A 17 7.39 6.50 -6.07
CA GLY A 17 6.42 5.53 -6.58
C GLY A 17 6.46 4.25 -5.76
N ALA A 18 5.46 3.38 -5.94
CA ALA A 18 5.40 2.05 -5.32
C ALA A 18 4.53 1.11 -6.16
N ASP A 19 4.95 -0.14 -6.27
CA ASP A 19 4.19 -1.22 -6.90
C ASP A 19 3.58 -2.13 -5.82
N LEU A 20 2.34 -2.57 -6.04
CA LEU A 20 1.66 -3.59 -5.23
C LEU A 20 1.58 -4.88 -6.06
N VAL A 21 2.34 -5.89 -5.65
CA VAL A 21 2.53 -7.16 -6.39
C VAL A 21 2.12 -8.36 -5.53
N GLU A 22 2.09 -9.55 -6.14
CA GLU A 22 1.78 -10.85 -5.51
C GLU A 22 0.35 -11.00 -4.96
N PHE A 23 -0.57 -10.12 -5.35
CA PHE A 23 -1.98 -10.34 -5.06
C PHE A 23 -2.56 -11.45 -5.95
N ASN A 24 -3.04 -12.53 -5.33
CA ASN A 24 -3.78 -13.59 -6.02
C ASN A 24 -5.21 -13.69 -5.45
N PRO A 25 -6.25 -13.34 -6.24
CA PRO A 25 -7.65 -13.41 -5.81
C PRO A 25 -8.09 -14.82 -5.38
N ASP A 26 -7.52 -15.87 -5.97
CA ASP A 26 -7.92 -17.25 -5.71
C ASP A 26 -7.53 -17.74 -4.30
N TYR A 27 -6.59 -17.03 -3.65
CA TYR A 27 -6.12 -17.33 -2.30
C TYR A 27 -6.44 -16.21 -1.29
N ASP A 28 -7.29 -15.25 -1.64
CA ASP A 28 -7.62 -14.11 -0.78
C ASP A 28 -8.79 -14.40 0.17
N ILE A 29 -8.46 -14.93 1.34
CA ILE A 29 -9.43 -15.25 2.40
C ILE A 29 -10.09 -13.95 2.89
N ASP A 30 -11.42 -13.90 2.84
CA ASP A 30 -12.26 -12.78 3.30
C ASP A 30 -11.86 -11.40 2.73
N SER A 31 -11.24 -11.41 1.55
CA SER A 31 -10.69 -10.24 0.88
C SER A 31 -9.62 -9.47 1.69
N HIS A 32 -8.90 -10.15 2.59
CA HIS A 32 -7.89 -9.50 3.44
C HIS A 32 -6.76 -8.87 2.63
N GLY A 33 -6.25 -9.57 1.62
CA GLY A 33 -5.23 -9.11 0.68
C GLY A 33 -5.71 -7.89 -0.11
N ALA A 34 -6.89 -7.98 -0.72
CA ALA A 34 -7.48 -6.86 -1.46
C ALA A 34 -7.68 -5.62 -0.58
N LYS A 35 -8.22 -5.79 0.63
CA LYS A 35 -8.41 -4.68 1.59
C LYS A 35 -7.08 -4.07 2.04
N ALA A 36 -6.03 -4.87 2.23
CA ALA A 36 -4.71 -4.37 2.58
C ALA A 36 -4.08 -3.58 1.42
N ALA A 37 -4.14 -4.12 0.20
CA ALA A 37 -3.66 -3.44 -0.99
C ALA A 37 -4.37 -2.11 -1.23
N ALA A 38 -5.71 -2.07 -1.11
CA ALA A 38 -6.50 -0.86 -1.26
C ALA A 38 -6.14 0.23 -0.22
N ARG A 39 -5.96 -0.16 1.05
CA ARG A 39 -5.52 0.76 2.11
C ARG A 39 -4.13 1.33 1.85
N LEU A 40 -3.20 0.51 1.39
CA LEU A 40 -1.85 0.94 1.00
C LEU A 40 -1.90 1.92 -0.17
N ALA A 41 -2.58 1.57 -1.26
CA ALA A 41 -2.71 2.42 -2.45
C ALA A 41 -3.33 3.78 -2.08
N TRP A 42 -4.42 3.78 -1.32
CA TRP A 42 -5.05 5.02 -0.85
C TRP A 42 -4.09 5.87 -0.01
N SER A 43 -3.45 5.28 1.00
CA SER A 43 -2.53 5.99 1.89
C SER A 43 -1.35 6.59 1.13
N LEU A 44 -0.71 5.83 0.24
CA LEU A 44 0.43 6.29 -0.55
C LEU A 44 0.04 7.38 -1.55
N SER A 45 -1.13 7.26 -2.20
CA SER A 45 -1.63 8.26 -3.16
C SER A 45 -1.79 9.65 -2.54
N ARG A 46 -2.10 9.73 -1.24
CA ARG A 46 -2.23 11.01 -0.52
C ARG A 46 -0.89 11.68 -0.23
N HIS A 47 0.21 10.93 -0.28
CA HIS A 47 1.56 11.45 -0.12
C HIS A 47 2.19 11.81 -1.46
N LEU A 48 1.83 11.12 -2.55
CA LEU A 48 2.32 11.38 -3.91
C LEU A 48 1.70 12.63 -4.58
N ARG A 49 0.56 13.12 -4.09
CA ARG A 49 -0.14 14.31 -4.63
C ARG A 49 0.31 15.63 -4.00
N ARG A 50 1.37 15.62 -3.18
CA ARG A 50 1.98 16.81 -2.57
C ARG A 50 3.26 17.15 -3.31
#